data_AF-A0A2G6PDM7-F1
#
_entry.id   AF-A0A2G6PDM7-F1
#
_cell.length_a   1.000
_cell.length_b   1.000
_cell.length_c   1.000
_cell.angle_alpha   90.00
_cell.angle_beta   90.00
_cell.angle_gamma   90.00
#
_symmetry.space_group_name_H-M   'P 1'
#
loop_
_entity.id
_entity.type
_entity.pdbx_description
1 polymer ?
#
loop_
_entity_poly.entity_id
_entity_poly.type
_entity_poly.pdbx_seq_one_letter_code
_entity_poly.pdbx_strand_id
1 'polypeptide(L)'
;MLSAFVMIGNGNAFRAFVAESVAVLQDVKAIDYYQRPLPDPLDDKFAEMVAVFQSTTGELRTTFAEAFTDKQRALFGIYGHRAATLAVREENRDKLLSGLVGAAIANYTIPDKRNLAVSLAVYHYCARKLGMNTVDLFDKAAAVASAEFAPIAAQYGRRSDVTLKMYGWREIKTPDGVKYKFDW
;
A
#
# COMPACT_ATOMS: atom_id res chain seq x y z
N MET A 1 19.21 10.12 -5.27
CA MET A 1 18.49 9.12 -4.45
C MET A 1 19.47 8.00 -4.15
N LEU A 2 19.72 7.69 -2.87
CA LEU A 2 20.60 6.61 -2.46
C LEU A 2 19.94 5.27 -2.80
N SER A 3 20.68 4.31 -3.36
CA SER A 3 20.16 2.97 -3.63
C SER A 3 19.74 2.29 -2.32
N ALA A 4 18.67 1.50 -2.37
CA ALA A 4 18.23 0.60 -1.29
C ALA A 4 19.40 -0.18 -0.65
N PHE A 5 20.37 -0.60 -1.47
CA PHE A 5 21.55 -1.32 -1.00
C PHE A 5 22.44 -0.48 -0.07
N VAL A 6 22.56 0.83 -0.32
CA VAL A 6 23.32 1.76 0.52
C VAL A 6 22.60 2.02 1.85
N MET A 7 21.27 2.00 1.84
CA MET A 7 20.45 2.20 3.04
C MET A 7 20.56 1.03 4.03
N ILE A 8 20.67 -0.20 3.52
CA ILE A 8 20.82 -1.42 4.35
C ILE A 8 22.20 -1.47 5.02
N GLY A 9 23.26 -1.02 4.35
CA GLY A 9 24.62 -1.01 4.88
C GLY A 9 24.97 0.20 5.77
N ASN A 10 24.16 1.26 5.73
CA ASN A 10 24.42 2.50 6.46
C ASN A 10 23.18 2.91 7.29
N GLY A 11 23.14 2.46 8.55
CA GLY A 11 22.03 2.76 9.47
C GLY A 11 21.77 4.26 9.71
N ASN A 12 22.76 5.14 9.50
CA ASN A 12 22.54 6.58 9.59
C ASN A 12 21.79 7.14 8.37
N ALA A 13 22.09 6.63 7.17
CA ALA A 13 21.35 6.99 5.97
C ALA A 13 19.88 6.53 6.07
N PHE A 14 19.65 5.31 6.56
CA PHE A 14 18.30 4.80 6.81
C PHE A 14 17.51 5.66 7.79
N ARG A 15 18.11 6.02 8.94
CA ARG A 15 17.46 6.90 9.93
C ARG A 15 17.14 8.28 9.35
N ALA A 16 18.03 8.87 8.56
CA ALA A 16 17.79 10.16 7.92
C ALA A 16 16.60 10.10 6.95
N PHE A 17 16.51 9.03 6.13
CA PHE A 17 15.39 8.83 5.23
C PHE A 17 14.06 8.64 5.96
N VAL A 18 14.05 7.86 7.05
CA VAL A 18 12.84 7.69 7.86
C VAL A 18 12.40 9.03 8.44
N ALA A 19 13.32 9.82 8.98
CA ALA A 19 13.02 11.15 9.51
C ALA A 19 12.46 12.11 8.44
N GLU A 20 13.06 12.12 7.24
CA GLU A 20 12.57 12.89 6.10
C GLU A 20 11.17 12.43 5.67
N SER A 21 10.94 11.11 5.62
CA SER A 21 9.65 10.53 5.27
C SER A 21 8.55 10.92 6.26
N VAL A 22 8.86 10.92 7.57
CA VAL A 22 7.94 11.41 8.60
C VAL A 22 7.64 12.89 8.39
N ALA A 23 8.64 13.72 8.11
CA ALA A 23 8.49 15.15 7.87
C ALA A 23 7.62 15.44 6.64
N VAL A 24 7.79 14.69 5.54
CA VAL A 24 6.95 14.81 4.32
C VAL A 24 5.47 14.57 4.62
N LEU A 25 5.17 13.66 5.57
CA LEU A 25 3.79 13.29 5.90
C LEU A 25 3.19 14.12 7.05
N GLN A 26 3.95 15.02 7.68
CA GLN A 26 3.56 15.71 8.91
C GLN A 26 2.22 16.46 8.79
N ASP A 27 2.01 17.17 7.69
CA ASP A 27 0.82 18.01 7.46
C ASP A 27 -0.15 17.42 6.43
N VAL A 28 0.08 16.18 5.99
CA VAL A 28 -0.77 15.53 5.00
C VAL A 28 -2.04 15.00 5.67
N LYS A 29 -3.18 15.59 5.30
CA LYS A 29 -4.49 15.10 5.72
C LYS A 29 -4.98 13.99 4.79
N ALA A 30 -5.49 12.92 5.39
CA ALA A 30 -6.04 11.76 4.69
C ALA A 30 -7.12 12.13 3.67
N ILE A 31 -8.08 12.97 4.07
CA ILE A 31 -9.18 13.39 3.19
C ILE A 31 -8.67 14.19 1.98
N ASP A 32 -7.75 15.13 2.22
CA ASP A 32 -7.18 15.97 1.17
C ASP A 32 -6.39 15.12 0.17
N TYR A 33 -5.52 14.22 0.66
CA TYR A 33 -4.71 13.34 -0.19
C TYR A 33 -5.57 12.39 -1.03
N TYR A 34 -6.60 11.78 -0.42
CA TYR A 34 -7.51 10.90 -1.14
C TYR A 34 -8.24 11.60 -2.30
N GLN A 35 -8.55 12.89 -2.14
CA GLN A 35 -9.27 13.68 -3.14
C GLN A 35 -8.40 14.26 -4.25
N ARG A 36 -7.06 14.25 -4.12
CA ARG A 36 -6.17 14.77 -5.15
C ARG A 36 -6.33 14.03 -6.49
N PRO A 37 -6.09 14.70 -7.63
CA PRO A 37 -6.04 14.06 -8.94
C PRO A 37 -5.11 12.83 -8.97
N LEU A 38 -5.35 11.92 -9.90
CA LEU A 38 -4.50 10.74 -10.13
C LEU A 38 -3.81 10.89 -11.49
N PRO A 39 -2.46 10.85 -11.55
CA PRO A 39 -1.51 10.75 -10.44
C PRO A 39 -1.31 12.08 -9.68
N ASP A 40 -0.76 12.01 -8.46
CA ASP A 40 -0.27 13.16 -7.67
C ASP A 40 1.22 12.96 -7.32
N PRO A 41 2.07 14.00 -7.27
CA PRO A 41 3.49 13.85 -6.91
C PRO A 41 3.75 13.17 -5.55
N LEU A 42 2.79 13.24 -4.62
CA LEU A 42 2.89 12.52 -3.35
C LEU A 42 2.82 10.99 -3.53
N ASP A 43 2.19 10.49 -4.61
CA ASP A 43 2.18 9.06 -4.94
C ASP A 43 3.59 8.53 -5.22
N ASP A 44 4.45 9.32 -5.87
CA ASP A 44 5.84 8.95 -6.14
C ASP A 44 6.67 8.90 -4.85
N LYS A 45 6.39 9.79 -3.90
CA LYS A 45 7.01 9.78 -2.57
C LYS A 45 6.61 8.55 -1.76
N PHE A 46 5.34 8.16 -1.78
CA PHE A 46 4.93 6.91 -1.18
C PHE A 46 5.54 5.69 -1.87
N ALA A 47 5.66 5.70 -3.21
CA ALA A 47 6.30 4.63 -3.95
C ALA A 47 7.79 4.45 -3.54
N GLU A 48 8.51 5.57 -3.36
CA GLU A 48 9.89 5.58 -2.85
C GLU A 48 9.96 4.97 -1.44
N MET A 49 9.10 5.41 -0.52
CA MET A 49 9.00 4.88 0.84
C MET A 49 8.72 3.38 0.87
N VAL A 50 7.76 2.92 0.06
CA VAL A 50 7.41 1.50 -0.07
C VAL A 50 8.58 0.69 -0.63
N ALA A 51 9.25 1.19 -1.66
CA ALA A 51 10.41 0.50 -2.25
C ALA A 51 11.54 0.31 -1.23
N VAL A 52 11.84 1.35 -0.44
CA VAL A 52 12.83 1.25 0.65
C VAL A 52 12.37 0.23 1.68
N PHE A 53 11.11 0.29 2.15
CA PHE A 53 10.57 -0.69 3.11
C PHE A 53 10.65 -2.14 2.61
N GLN A 54 10.34 -2.39 1.33
CA GLN A 54 10.42 -3.74 0.74
C GLN A 54 11.85 -4.28 0.70
N SER A 55 12.83 -3.40 0.52
CA SER A 55 14.23 -3.78 0.37
C SER A 55 14.96 -4.02 1.70
N THR A 56 14.41 -3.57 2.83
CA THR A 56 15.10 -3.61 4.13
C THR A 56 14.86 -4.90 4.90
N THR A 57 15.62 -5.13 5.97
CA THR A 57 15.48 -6.31 6.84
C THR A 57 14.24 -6.20 7.74
N GLY A 58 13.87 -7.30 8.42
CA GLY A 58 12.75 -7.31 9.37
C GLY A 58 12.87 -6.24 10.46
N GLU A 59 14.05 -6.12 11.09
CA GLU A 59 14.34 -5.10 12.12
C GLU A 59 14.19 -3.67 11.61
N LEU A 60 14.72 -3.39 10.42
CA LEU A 60 14.59 -2.08 9.79
C LEU A 60 13.15 -1.80 9.35
N ARG A 61 12.39 -2.81 8.93
CA ARG A 61 10.94 -2.69 8.66
C ARG A 61 10.15 -2.34 9.91
N THR A 62 10.46 -2.96 11.05
CA THR A 62 9.86 -2.61 12.34
C THR A 62 10.19 -1.16 12.70
N THR A 63 11.47 -0.78 12.63
CA THR A 63 11.91 0.61 12.88
C THR A 63 11.21 1.61 11.96
N PHE A 64 11.06 1.28 10.67
CA PHE A 64 10.34 2.11 9.71
C PHE A 64 8.89 2.30 10.13
N ALA A 65 8.16 1.21 10.39
CA ALA A 65 6.73 1.25 10.68
C ALA A 65 6.41 1.97 12.00
N GLU A 66 7.25 1.80 13.02
CA GLU A 66 7.11 2.43 14.33
C GLU A 66 7.42 3.94 14.34
N ALA A 67 8.20 4.42 13.36
CA ALA A 67 8.52 5.85 13.24
C ALA A 67 7.30 6.73 12.85
N PHE A 68 6.28 6.14 12.24
CA PHE A 68 5.06 6.85 11.84
C PHE A 68 3.97 6.74 12.91
N THR A 69 3.20 7.81 13.09
CA THR A 69 1.94 7.76 13.84
C THR A 69 0.88 6.92 13.11
N ASP A 70 -0.17 6.48 13.81
CA ASP A 70 -1.32 5.79 13.18
C ASP A 70 -1.92 6.59 12.02
N LYS A 71 -2.00 7.92 12.18
CA LYS A 71 -2.52 8.83 11.15
C LYS A 71 -1.65 8.84 9.91
N GLN A 72 -0.33 8.85 10.07
CA GLN A 72 0.62 8.80 8.95
C GLN A 72 0.63 7.42 8.30
N ARG A 73 0.60 6.33 9.08
CA ARG A 73 0.46 4.96 8.54
C ARG A 73 -0.82 4.80 7.70
N ALA A 74 -1.93 5.40 8.13
CA ALA A 74 -3.18 5.35 7.37
C ALA A 74 -3.06 5.95 5.95
N LEU A 75 -2.14 6.91 5.73
CA LEU A 75 -1.89 7.49 4.41
C LEU A 75 -1.29 6.46 3.44
N PHE A 76 -0.48 5.51 3.91
CA PHE A 76 0.01 4.40 3.05
C PHE A 76 -1.15 3.52 2.54
N GLY A 77 -2.23 3.40 3.31
CA GLY A 77 -3.44 2.72 2.88
C GLY A 77 -4.17 3.50 1.78
N ILE A 78 -4.21 4.83 1.87
CA ILE A 78 -4.77 5.69 0.82
C ILE A 78 -3.91 5.61 -0.44
N TYR A 79 -2.59 5.74 -0.30
CA TYR A 79 -1.64 5.51 -1.38
C TYR A 79 -1.90 4.16 -2.04
N GLY A 80 -2.07 3.10 -1.25
CA GLY A 80 -2.30 1.77 -1.79
C GLY A 80 -3.51 1.69 -2.71
N HIS A 81 -4.62 2.33 -2.35
CA HIS A 81 -5.83 2.40 -3.20
C HIS A 81 -5.60 3.25 -4.46
N ARG A 82 -4.86 4.35 -4.33
CA ARG A 82 -4.46 5.21 -5.46
C ARG A 82 -3.56 4.45 -6.44
N ALA A 83 -2.55 3.76 -5.93
CA ALA A 83 -1.63 2.91 -6.69
C ALA A 83 -2.34 1.74 -7.37
N ALA A 84 -3.29 1.07 -6.70
CA ALA A 84 -4.10 0.01 -7.32
C ALA A 84 -4.99 0.53 -8.46
N THR A 85 -5.48 1.78 -8.35
CA THR A 85 -6.21 2.44 -9.44
C THR A 85 -5.30 2.73 -10.63
N LEU A 86 -4.12 3.33 -10.37
CA LEU A 86 -3.13 3.64 -11.41
C LEU A 86 -2.59 2.37 -12.07
N ALA A 87 -2.38 1.29 -11.31
CA ALA A 87 -1.95 0.00 -11.84
C ALA A 87 -2.87 -0.52 -12.96
N VAL A 88 -4.19 -0.36 -12.79
CA VAL A 88 -5.15 -0.76 -13.82
C VAL A 88 -5.18 0.23 -15.00
N ARG A 89 -5.11 1.54 -14.73
CA ARG A 89 -5.11 2.57 -15.78
C ARG A 89 -3.88 2.47 -16.70
N GLU A 90 -2.74 2.12 -16.13
CA GLU A 90 -1.44 2.10 -16.80
C GLU A 90 -0.96 0.68 -17.15
N GLU A 91 -1.77 -0.34 -16.87
CA GLU A 91 -1.39 -1.77 -16.98
C GLU A 91 -0.07 -2.13 -16.24
N ASN A 92 0.21 -1.41 -15.15
CA ASN A 92 1.46 -1.54 -14.39
C ASN A 92 1.28 -2.44 -13.16
N ARG A 93 1.74 -3.69 -13.29
CA ARG A 93 1.65 -4.71 -12.23
C ARG A 93 2.48 -4.38 -10.98
N ASP A 94 3.61 -3.69 -11.15
CA ASP A 94 4.48 -3.34 -10.03
C ASP A 94 3.83 -2.27 -9.14
N LYS A 95 3.07 -1.34 -9.72
CA LYS A 95 2.25 -0.39 -8.95
C LYS A 95 1.21 -1.09 -8.09
N LEU A 96 0.64 -2.21 -8.55
CA LEU A 96 -0.31 -2.97 -7.75
C LEU A 96 0.36 -3.60 -6.52
N LEU A 97 1.55 -4.20 -6.70
CA LEU A 97 2.32 -4.73 -5.58
C LEU A 97 2.74 -3.62 -4.61
N SER A 98 3.26 -2.50 -5.12
CA SER A 98 3.61 -1.33 -4.30
C SER A 98 2.40 -0.88 -3.47
N GLY A 99 1.22 -0.80 -4.08
CA GLY A 99 0.01 -0.43 -3.37
C GLY A 99 -0.39 -1.42 -2.27
N LEU A 100 -0.31 -2.73 -2.53
CA LEU A 100 -0.62 -3.75 -1.53
C LEU A 100 0.40 -3.75 -0.38
N VAL A 101 1.68 -3.45 -0.64
CA VAL A 101 2.66 -3.23 0.42
C VAL A 101 2.37 -1.95 1.20
N GLY A 102 1.90 -0.88 0.56
CA GLY A 102 1.36 0.28 1.26
C GLY A 102 0.25 -0.08 2.24
N ALA A 103 -0.65 -1.00 1.86
CA ALA A 103 -1.65 -1.53 2.79
C ALA A 103 -1.03 -2.35 3.94
N ALA A 104 0.05 -3.10 3.70
CA ALA A 104 0.77 -3.80 4.77
C ALA A 104 1.41 -2.83 5.76
N ILE A 105 2.04 -1.74 5.29
CA ILE A 105 2.61 -0.69 6.15
C ILE A 105 1.50 -0.01 6.96
N ALA A 106 0.38 0.32 6.33
CA ALA A 106 -0.76 0.96 6.99
C ALA A 106 -1.38 0.12 8.11
N ASN A 107 -1.18 -1.19 8.06
CA ASN A 107 -1.71 -2.16 9.01
C ASN A 107 -0.58 -2.94 9.70
N TYR A 108 0.62 -2.33 9.82
CA TYR A 108 1.74 -2.98 10.50
C TYR A 108 1.40 -3.27 11.97
N THR A 109 0.72 -2.30 12.61
CA THR A 109 -0.16 -2.51 13.76
C THR A 109 -1.59 -2.34 13.26
N ILE A 110 -2.47 -3.33 13.45
CA ILE A 110 -3.84 -3.28 12.94
C ILE A 110 -4.71 -2.43 13.88
N PRO A 111 -5.34 -1.32 13.41
CA PRO A 111 -6.23 -0.53 14.25
C PRO A 111 -7.50 -1.31 14.63
N ASP A 112 -8.00 -1.15 15.87
CA ASP A 112 -9.14 -1.91 16.42
C ASP A 112 -10.40 -1.98 15.54
N LYS A 113 -10.70 -0.92 14.79
CA LYS A 113 -11.91 -0.82 13.94
C LYS A 113 -11.64 -1.12 12.45
N ARG A 114 -10.46 -1.62 12.12
CA ARG A 114 -10.04 -1.83 10.73
C ARG A 114 -10.67 -3.08 10.16
N ASN A 115 -11.50 -2.91 9.12
CA ASN A 115 -11.95 -4.04 8.31
C ASN A 115 -10.94 -4.30 7.17
N LEU A 116 -9.99 -5.21 7.41
CA LEU A 116 -8.95 -5.55 6.44
C LEU A 116 -9.50 -6.21 5.19
N ALA A 117 -10.55 -7.03 5.31
CA ALA A 117 -11.17 -7.69 4.17
C ALA A 117 -11.74 -6.68 3.18
N VAL A 118 -12.31 -5.57 3.68
CA VAL A 118 -12.77 -4.46 2.85
C VAL A 118 -11.61 -3.78 2.13
N SER A 119 -10.49 -3.47 2.81
CA SER A 119 -9.35 -2.82 2.13
C SER A 119 -8.64 -3.73 1.14
N LEU A 120 -8.56 -5.03 1.39
CA LEU A 120 -7.88 -5.99 0.53
C LEU A 120 -8.63 -6.31 -0.77
N ALA A 121 -9.95 -6.11 -0.80
CA ALA A 121 -10.81 -6.47 -1.93
C ALA A 121 -10.40 -5.80 -3.25
N VAL A 122 -10.00 -4.52 -3.19
CA VAL A 122 -9.60 -3.75 -4.38
C VAL A 122 -8.36 -4.36 -5.04
N TYR A 123 -7.35 -4.74 -4.25
CA TYR A 123 -6.11 -5.33 -4.80
C TYR A 123 -6.36 -6.68 -5.45
N HIS A 124 -7.18 -7.52 -4.83
CA HIS A 124 -7.58 -8.82 -5.40
C HIS A 124 -8.31 -8.65 -6.73
N TYR A 125 -9.27 -7.72 -6.77
CA TYR A 125 -10.01 -7.40 -7.98
C TYR A 125 -9.08 -6.84 -9.09
N CYS A 126 -8.21 -5.89 -8.78
CA CYS A 126 -7.26 -5.32 -9.73
C CYS A 126 -6.29 -6.38 -10.28
N ALA A 127 -5.79 -7.28 -9.42
CA ALA A 127 -4.91 -8.37 -9.82
C ALA A 127 -5.57 -9.27 -10.86
N ARG A 128 -6.81 -9.70 -10.60
CA ARG A 128 -7.58 -10.49 -11.55
C ARG A 128 -7.81 -9.75 -12.87
N LYS A 129 -8.14 -8.46 -12.79
CA LYS A 129 -8.37 -7.62 -13.98
C LYS A 129 -7.11 -7.48 -14.84
N LEU A 130 -5.94 -7.44 -14.22
CA LEU A 130 -4.62 -7.39 -14.87
C LEU A 130 -4.07 -8.77 -15.27
N GLY A 131 -4.86 -9.84 -15.10
CA GLY A 131 -4.46 -11.22 -15.39
C GLY A 131 -3.33 -11.74 -14.49
N MET A 132 -3.17 -11.18 -13.28
CA MET A 132 -2.16 -11.60 -12.31
C MET A 132 -2.65 -12.76 -11.45
N ASN A 133 -1.72 -13.59 -10.98
CA ASN A 133 -1.98 -14.56 -9.93
C ASN A 133 -2.16 -13.85 -8.58
N THR A 134 -3.36 -13.94 -7.99
CA THR A 134 -3.67 -13.31 -6.71
C THR A 134 -2.87 -13.92 -5.56
N VAL A 135 -2.55 -15.21 -5.62
CA VAL A 135 -1.73 -15.87 -4.59
C VAL A 135 -0.33 -15.27 -4.59
N ASP A 136 0.32 -15.21 -5.76
CA ASP A 136 1.69 -14.69 -5.87
C ASP A 136 1.80 -13.22 -5.45
N LEU A 137 0.82 -12.39 -5.83
CA LEU A 137 0.78 -10.97 -5.45
C LEU A 137 0.69 -10.81 -3.92
N PHE A 138 -0.23 -11.52 -3.28
CA PHE A 138 -0.47 -11.41 -1.85
C PHE A 138 0.63 -12.06 -1.03
N ASP A 139 1.21 -13.17 -1.47
CA ASP A 139 2.34 -13.82 -0.81
C ASP A 139 3.58 -12.92 -0.84
N LYS A 140 3.83 -12.19 -1.94
CA LYS A 140 4.90 -11.18 -2.02
C LYS A 140 4.69 -10.03 -1.02
N ALA A 141 3.47 -9.54 -0.87
CA ALA A 141 3.18 -8.50 0.12
C ALA A 141 3.27 -9.04 1.57
N ALA A 142 2.81 -10.27 1.81
CA ALA A 142 2.89 -10.93 3.11
C ALA A 142 4.33 -11.14 3.57
N ALA A 143 5.27 -11.42 2.65
CA ALA A 143 6.68 -11.65 2.96
C ALA A 143 7.40 -10.44 3.62
N VAL A 144 6.87 -9.23 3.46
CA VAL A 144 7.42 -8.00 4.06
C VAL A 144 6.51 -7.39 5.13
N ALA A 145 5.33 -7.97 5.38
CA ALA A 145 4.36 -7.47 6.34
C ALA A 145 4.73 -7.79 7.79
N SER A 146 3.96 -7.24 8.74
CA SER A 146 4.03 -7.66 10.15
C SER A 146 3.54 -9.09 10.33
N ALA A 147 3.95 -9.73 11.44
CA ALA A 147 3.53 -11.09 11.77
C ALA A 147 2.00 -11.25 11.88
N GLU A 148 1.29 -10.17 12.23
CA GLU A 148 -0.16 -10.14 12.36
C GLU A 148 -0.85 -10.04 10.98
N PHE A 149 -0.38 -9.15 10.10
CA PHE A 149 -1.00 -8.92 8.78
C PHE A 149 -0.62 -10.00 7.75
N ALA A 150 0.60 -10.54 7.80
CA ALA A 150 1.10 -11.52 6.85
C ALA A 150 0.16 -12.73 6.62
N PRO A 151 -0.29 -13.47 7.66
CA PRO A 151 -1.18 -14.61 7.46
C PRO A 151 -2.55 -14.19 6.88
N ILE A 152 -3.06 -13.02 7.24
CA ILE A 152 -4.32 -12.47 6.72
C ILE A 152 -4.20 -12.21 5.22
N ALA A 153 -3.14 -11.53 4.78
CA ALA A 153 -2.90 -11.25 3.37
C ALA A 153 -2.73 -12.55 2.57
N ALA A 154 -1.90 -13.47 3.04
CA ALA A 154 -1.68 -14.76 2.39
C ALA A 154 -2.99 -15.55 2.23
N GLN A 155 -3.80 -15.64 3.28
CA GLN A 155 -5.09 -16.32 3.20
C GLN A 155 -6.06 -15.61 2.23
N TYR A 156 -6.09 -14.28 2.25
CA TYR A 156 -6.98 -13.50 1.40
C TYR A 156 -6.67 -13.67 -0.09
N GLY A 157 -5.39 -13.73 -0.47
CA GLY A 157 -4.96 -13.93 -1.86
C GLY A 157 -5.42 -15.25 -2.49
N ARG A 158 -5.71 -16.25 -1.65
CA ARG A 158 -6.19 -17.59 -2.07
C ARG A 158 -7.70 -17.67 -2.26
N ARG A 159 -8.44 -16.62 -1.92
CA ARG A 159 -9.90 -16.60 -2.10
C ARG A 159 -10.29 -16.50 -3.58
N SER A 160 -11.37 -17.18 -3.94
CA SER A 160 -11.95 -17.18 -5.30
C SER A 160 -13.27 -16.41 -5.39
N ASP A 161 -13.89 -16.09 -4.25
CA ASP A 161 -15.22 -15.50 -4.12
C ASP A 161 -15.24 -13.97 -3.96
N VAL A 162 -14.06 -13.34 -3.99
CA VAL A 162 -13.92 -11.90 -3.78
C VAL A 162 -14.51 -11.11 -4.96
N THR A 163 -15.47 -10.23 -4.64
CA THR A 163 -16.01 -9.23 -5.58
C THR A 163 -16.02 -7.87 -4.90
N LEU A 164 -15.92 -6.78 -5.68
CA LEU A 164 -16.00 -5.42 -5.12
C LEU A 164 -17.30 -5.20 -4.33
N LYS A 165 -18.43 -5.63 -4.89
CA LYS A 165 -19.77 -5.45 -4.29
C LYS A 165 -19.91 -6.11 -2.92
N MET A 166 -19.33 -7.31 -2.73
CA MET A 166 -19.34 -8.02 -1.43
C MET A 166 -18.73 -7.15 -0.31
N TYR A 167 -17.82 -6.25 -0.67
CA TYR A 167 -17.09 -5.39 0.25
C TYR A 167 -17.46 -3.91 0.13
N GLY A 168 -18.63 -3.57 -0.43
CA GLY A 168 -19.08 -2.18 -0.54
C GLY A 168 -18.30 -1.33 -1.54
N TRP A 169 -17.44 -1.93 -2.37
CA TRP A 169 -16.72 -1.22 -3.42
C TRP A 169 -17.47 -1.24 -4.75
N ARG A 170 -17.24 -0.21 -5.55
CA ARG A 170 -17.62 -0.16 -6.96
C ARG A 170 -16.47 0.35 -7.82
N GLU A 171 -16.37 -0.22 -9.01
CA GLU A 171 -15.60 0.37 -10.10
C GLU A 171 -16.46 1.41 -10.83
N ILE A 172 -15.92 2.59 -11.02
CA ILE A 172 -16.52 3.70 -11.76
C ILE A 172 -15.65 3.96 -12.99
N LYS A 173 -16.26 4.08 -14.16
CA LYS A 173 -15.58 4.53 -15.37
C LYS A 173 -15.52 6.05 -15.40
N THR A 174 -14.36 6.61 -15.65
CA THR A 174 -14.10 8.05 -15.80
C THR A 174 -13.35 8.30 -17.11
N PRO A 175 -13.28 9.56 -17.61
CA PRO A 175 -12.48 9.87 -18.79
C PRO A 175 -11.01 9.43 -18.66
N ASP A 176 -10.46 9.48 -17.45
CA ASP A 176 -9.07 9.10 -17.15
C ASP A 176 -8.91 7.59 -16.84
N GLY A 177 -9.92 6.77 -17.14
CA GLY A 177 -9.95 5.33 -16.84
C GLY A 177 -10.76 4.98 -15.60
N VAL A 178 -10.47 3.86 -14.96
CA VAL A 178 -11.26 3.38 -13.81
C VAL A 178 -10.99 4.17 -12.54
N LYS A 179 -11.94 4.17 -11.60
CA LYS A 179 -11.76 4.62 -10.21
C LYS A 179 -12.52 3.67 -9.29
N TYR A 180 -11.93 3.31 -8.16
CA TYR A 180 -12.60 2.50 -7.14
C TYR A 180 -13.16 3.39 -6.05
N LYS A 181 -14.47 3.27 -5.78
CA LYS A 181 -15.17 4.05 -4.75
C LYS A 181 -15.81 3.10 -3.75
N PHE A 182 -15.68 3.42 -2.47
CA PHE A 182 -16.42 2.76 -1.40
C PHE A 182 -17.78 3.44 -1.25
N ASP A 183 -18.85 2.64 -1.26
CA ASP A 183 -20.19 3.06 -0.90
C ASP A 183 -20.46 2.64 0.54
N TRP A 184 -20.90 3.61 1.34
CA TRP A 184 -21.45 3.38 2.67
C TRP A 184 -22.89 2.88 2.60
#